data_AF-A0A0B6AYI8-F1
#
_entry.id   AF-A0A0B6AYI8-F1
#
_cell.length_a   1.000
_cell.length_b   1.000
_cell.length_c   1.000
_cell.angle_alpha   90.00
_cell.angle_beta   90.00
_cell.angle_gamma   90.00
#
_symmetry.space_group_name_H-M   'P 1'
#
loop_
_entity.id
_entity.type
_entity.pdbx_description
1 polymer ?
#
loop_
_entity_poly.entity_id
_entity_poly.type
_entity_poly.pdbx_seq_one_letter_code
_entity_poly.pdbx_strand_id
1 'polypeptide(L)'
;MENKHNHVMLTSSKLSYLWTTYLSDSMSICIFKHFLQHIEDEEIKAIVTFAMQSSEKHINFIREIYSKEDIQIPQGFTEADINLKAKRLFSDVFYLQYIKNMSKGGLVTYGRVIQNIYRQDILTFFNTCLMQTIELNTKVTNLLLEKGIALRPPTIPYPKK
;
A
#
# COMPACT_ATOMS: atom_id res chain seq x y z
N MET A 1 -14.06 19.43 33.47
CA MET A 1 -14.19 19.74 32.03
C MET A 1 -14.32 18.42 31.30
N GLU A 2 -15.52 18.05 30.88
CA GLU A 2 -15.74 16.82 30.10
C GLU A 2 -15.00 16.90 28.76
N ASN A 3 -14.29 15.83 28.42
CA ASN A 3 -13.52 15.67 27.19
C ASN A 3 -14.42 15.76 25.94
N LYS A 4 -14.64 16.98 25.43
CA LYS A 4 -15.26 17.24 24.11
C LYS A 4 -14.42 16.78 22.91
N HIS A 5 -13.26 16.16 23.13
CA HIS A 5 -12.35 15.72 22.07
C HIS A 5 -12.68 14.37 21.43
N ASN A 6 -13.65 13.61 21.96
CA ASN A 6 -13.86 12.23 21.51
C ASN A 6 -14.69 12.08 20.23
N HIS A 7 -15.31 13.14 19.70
CA HIS A 7 -16.08 13.04 18.46
C HIS A 7 -15.85 14.24 17.54
N VAL A 8 -14.66 14.27 16.92
CA VAL A 8 -14.36 15.22 15.84
C VAL A 8 -14.79 14.59 14.51
N MET A 9 -15.79 15.19 13.87
CA MET A 9 -16.29 14.76 12.56
C MET A 9 -15.16 14.68 11.51
N LEU A 10 -15.33 13.76 10.56
CA LEU A 10 -14.44 13.64 9.42
C LEU A 10 -14.60 14.85 8.48
N THR A 11 -13.48 15.49 8.15
CA THR A 11 -13.45 16.53 7.12
C THR A 11 -13.49 15.89 5.73
N SER A 12 -13.90 16.65 4.71
CA SER A 12 -13.91 16.20 3.30
C SER A 12 -12.57 15.61 2.86
N SER A 13 -11.45 16.23 3.25
CA SER A 13 -10.11 15.72 2.96
C SER A 13 -9.85 14.35 3.59
N LYS A 14 -10.23 14.15 4.85
CA LYS A 14 -10.05 12.86 5.54
C LYS A 14 -10.89 11.76 4.89
N LEU A 15 -12.15 12.06 4.54
CA LEU A 15 -13.00 11.12 3.81
C LEU A 15 -12.41 10.76 2.46
N SER A 16 -11.94 11.75 1.70
CA SER A 16 -11.29 11.55 0.41
C SER A 16 -10.05 10.66 0.52
N TYR A 17 -9.21 10.88 1.54
CA TYR A 17 -8.01 10.05 1.75
C TYR A 17 -8.37 8.61 2.13
N LEU A 18 -9.27 8.40 3.08
CA LEU A 18 -9.71 7.05 3.46
C LEU A 18 -10.38 6.33 2.28
N TRP A 19 -11.22 7.02 1.52
CA TRP A 19 -11.88 6.47 0.33
C TRP A 19 -10.85 6.03 -0.73
N THR A 20 -9.90 6.91 -1.05
CA THR A 20 -8.88 6.64 -2.06
C THR A 20 -7.98 5.47 -1.64
N THR A 21 -7.58 5.42 -0.36
CA THR A 21 -6.81 4.30 0.18
C THR A 21 -7.60 3.00 0.09
N TYR A 22 -8.88 3.00 0.48
CA TYR A 22 -9.74 1.81 0.38
C TYR A 22 -9.84 1.25 -1.05
N LEU A 23 -10.03 2.13 -2.05
CA LEU A 23 -10.08 1.72 -3.45
C LEU A 23 -8.71 1.18 -3.92
N SER A 24 -7.62 1.86 -3.57
CA SER A 24 -6.27 1.44 -3.93
C SER A 24 -5.91 0.07 -3.33
N ASP A 25 -6.23 -0.16 -2.06
CA ASP A 25 -5.92 -1.42 -1.38
C ASP A 25 -6.79 -2.57 -1.88
N SER A 26 -8.09 -2.33 -2.14
CA SER A 26 -8.96 -3.37 -2.70
C SER A 26 -8.50 -3.80 -4.09
N MET A 27 -8.06 -2.85 -4.92
CA MET A 27 -7.44 -3.16 -6.22
C MET A 27 -6.13 -3.95 -6.03
N SER A 28 -5.27 -3.51 -5.12
CA SER A 28 -3.98 -4.15 -4.85
C SER A 28 -4.14 -5.58 -4.38
N ILE A 29 -5.11 -5.86 -3.51
CA ILE A 29 -5.44 -7.23 -3.07
C ILE A 29 -5.82 -8.11 -4.25
N CYS A 30 -6.63 -7.63 -5.18
CA CYS A 30 -6.97 -8.40 -6.38
C CYS A 30 -5.68 -8.73 -7.16
N ILE A 31 -4.87 -7.72 -7.48
CA ILE A 31 -3.61 -7.91 -8.22
C ILE A 31 -2.69 -8.93 -7.51
N PHE A 32 -2.53 -8.82 -6.20
CA PHE A 32 -1.69 -9.71 -5.41
C PHE A 32 -2.22 -11.14 -5.34
N LYS A 33 -3.55 -11.34 -5.29
CA LYS A 33 -4.15 -12.68 -5.39
C LYS A 33 -3.78 -13.36 -6.70
N HIS A 34 -3.83 -12.63 -7.83
CA HIS A 34 -3.36 -13.18 -9.11
C HIS A 34 -1.86 -13.49 -9.07
N PHE A 35 -1.03 -12.58 -8.56
CA PHE A 35 0.42 -12.80 -8.50
C PHE A 35 0.77 -14.04 -7.67
N LEU A 36 0.17 -14.20 -6.49
CA LEU A 36 0.43 -15.31 -5.57
C LEU A 36 0.08 -16.70 -6.15
N GLN A 37 -0.78 -16.78 -7.16
CA GLN A 37 -1.05 -18.04 -7.86
C GLN A 37 0.08 -18.46 -8.81
N HIS A 38 0.87 -17.50 -9.29
CA HIS A 38 1.84 -17.71 -10.37
C HIS A 38 3.29 -17.44 -9.97
N ILE A 39 3.53 -16.92 -8.77
CA ILE A 39 4.88 -16.72 -8.23
C ILE A 39 5.54 -18.05 -7.91
N GLU A 40 6.77 -18.20 -8.37
CA GLU A 40 7.63 -19.36 -8.11
C GLU A 40 8.77 -19.02 -7.14
N ASP A 41 9.25 -17.77 -7.17
CA ASP A 41 10.29 -17.28 -6.27
C ASP A 41 9.73 -16.99 -4.86
N GLU A 42 10.14 -17.79 -3.88
CA GLU A 42 9.63 -17.71 -2.51
C GLU A 42 9.98 -16.40 -1.78
N GLU A 43 11.09 -15.74 -2.14
CA GLU A 43 11.44 -14.44 -1.55
C GLU A 43 10.51 -13.34 -2.07
N ILE A 44 10.19 -13.38 -3.37
CA ILE A 44 9.21 -12.47 -3.99
C ILE A 44 7.81 -12.74 -3.43
N LYS A 45 7.45 -14.01 -3.24
CA LYS A 45 6.18 -14.43 -2.64
C LYS A 45 5.99 -13.88 -1.23
N ALA A 46 7.04 -13.92 -0.40
CA ALA A 46 7.01 -13.36 0.95
C ALA A 46 6.72 -11.85 0.94
N ILE A 47 7.35 -11.11 0.02
CA ILE A 47 7.12 -9.67 -0.15
C ILE A 47 5.69 -9.38 -0.60
N VAL A 48 5.17 -10.13 -1.59
CA VAL A 48 3.79 -9.95 -2.10
C VAL A 48 2.78 -10.27 -1.01
N THR A 49 3.02 -11.33 -0.23
CA THR A 49 2.17 -11.71 0.91
C THR A 49 2.14 -10.61 1.97
N PHE A 50 3.29 -10.04 2.32
CA PHE A 50 3.36 -8.91 3.26
C PHE A 50 2.57 -7.69 2.76
N ALA A 51 2.68 -7.37 1.46
CA ALA A 51 1.93 -6.26 0.86
C ALA A 51 0.42 -6.52 0.92
N MET A 52 -0.03 -7.72 0.54
CA MET A 52 -1.45 -8.10 0.56
C MET A 52 -2.03 -8.05 1.97
N GLN A 53 -1.34 -8.62 2.96
CA GLN A 53 -1.77 -8.58 4.37
C GLN A 53 -1.83 -7.16 4.92
N SER A 54 -0.95 -6.26 4.45
CA SER A 54 -0.99 -4.85 4.85
C SER A 54 -2.24 -4.17 4.29
N SER A 55 -2.53 -4.33 2.99
CA SER A 55 -3.73 -3.80 2.35
C SER A 55 -5.03 -4.35 2.97
N GLU A 56 -5.08 -5.63 3.32
CA GLU A 56 -6.24 -6.22 4.01
C GLU A 56 -6.49 -5.57 5.38
N LYS A 57 -5.42 -5.33 6.16
CA LYS A 57 -5.52 -4.62 7.45
C LYS A 57 -5.98 -3.17 7.25
N HIS A 58 -5.52 -2.50 6.19
CA HIS A 58 -5.93 -1.14 5.88
C HIS A 58 -7.41 -1.04 5.56
N ILE A 59 -7.92 -1.93 4.70
CA ILE A 59 -9.35 -2.03 4.39
C ILE A 59 -10.17 -2.25 5.66
N ASN A 60 -9.77 -3.19 6.52
CA ASN A 60 -10.51 -3.48 7.74
C ASN A 60 -10.59 -2.27 8.67
N PHE A 61 -9.48 -1.57 8.87
CA PHE A 61 -9.47 -0.33 9.65
C PHE A 61 -10.42 0.73 9.07
N ILE A 62 -10.37 0.94 7.74
CA ILE A 62 -11.23 1.94 7.08
C ILE A 62 -12.71 1.57 7.22
N ARG A 63 -13.07 0.29 7.07
CA ARG A 63 -14.45 -0.21 7.29
C ARG A 63 -14.93 0.07 8.70
N GLU A 64 -14.09 -0.16 9.71
CA GLU A 64 -14.43 0.13 11.10
C GLU A 64 -14.66 1.62 11.33
N ILE A 65 -13.81 2.50 10.77
CA ILE A 65 -14.00 3.95 10.87
C ILE A 65 -15.32 4.37 10.21
N TYR A 66 -15.60 3.89 9.00
CA TYR A 66 -16.83 4.24 8.29
C TYR A 66 -18.07 3.76 9.04
N SER A 67 -18.02 2.54 9.58
CA SER A 67 -19.12 1.98 10.38
C SER A 67 -19.34 2.77 11.68
N LYS A 68 -18.28 3.20 12.36
CA LYS A 68 -18.36 4.01 13.60
C LYS A 68 -18.93 5.40 13.36
N GLU A 69 -18.74 5.97 12.18
CA GLU A 69 -19.22 7.30 11.80
C GLU A 69 -20.57 7.25 11.07
N ASP A 70 -21.20 6.06 10.97
CA ASP A 70 -22.44 5.81 10.21
C ASP A 70 -22.36 6.26 8.74
N ILE A 71 -21.21 5.98 8.11
CA ILE A 71 -20.92 6.30 6.71
C ILE A 71 -20.93 5.01 5.90
N GLN A 72 -21.56 5.05 4.73
CA GLN A 72 -21.58 3.92 3.81
C GLN A 72 -20.16 3.53 3.37
N ILE A 73 -19.82 2.26 3.56
CA ILE A 73 -18.54 1.68 3.14
C ILE A 73 -18.41 1.78 1.60
N PRO A 74 -17.23 2.17 1.07
CA PRO A 74 -17.04 2.26 -0.37
C PRO A 74 -17.18 0.90 -1.06
N GLN A 75 -17.72 0.89 -2.29
CA GLN A 75 -17.61 -0.26 -3.17
C GLN A 75 -16.19 -0.32 -3.73
N GLY A 76 -15.39 -1.25 -3.24
CA GLY A 76 -14.03 -1.51 -3.73
C GLY A 76 -14.00 -2.55 -4.84
N PHE A 77 -12.79 -2.90 -5.26
CA PHE A 77 -12.56 -4.04 -6.15
C PHE A 77 -12.78 -5.36 -5.40
N THR A 78 -13.28 -6.35 -6.12
CA THR A 78 -13.75 -7.63 -5.60
C THR A 78 -13.25 -8.79 -6.46
N GLU A 79 -13.59 -10.03 -6.08
CA GLU A 79 -13.32 -11.21 -6.89
C GLU A 79 -13.99 -11.16 -8.28
N ALA A 80 -15.01 -10.33 -8.48
CA ALA A 80 -15.62 -10.13 -9.79
C ALA A 80 -14.73 -9.32 -10.74
N ASP A 81 -13.77 -8.56 -10.20
CA ASP A 81 -12.89 -7.66 -10.94
C ASP A 81 -11.56 -8.33 -11.34
N ILE A 82 -11.42 -9.63 -11.05
CA ILE A 82 -10.22 -10.41 -11.31
C ILE A 82 -10.56 -11.77 -11.91
N ASN A 83 -9.78 -12.18 -12.91
CA ASN A 83 -9.85 -13.54 -13.46
C ASN A 83 -8.69 -14.39 -12.94
N LEU A 84 -8.88 -15.08 -11.81
CA LEU A 84 -7.90 -16.03 -11.26
C LEU A 84 -7.67 -17.28 -12.12
N LYS A 85 -8.49 -17.52 -13.15
CA LYS A 85 -8.28 -18.61 -14.11
C LYS A 85 -7.38 -18.18 -15.28
N ALA A 86 -7.01 -16.89 -15.35
CA ALA A 86 -6.09 -16.41 -16.35
C ALA A 86 -4.72 -17.08 -16.16
N LYS A 87 -4.05 -17.38 -17.28
CA LYS A 87 -2.68 -17.87 -17.26
C LYS A 87 -1.73 -16.76 -16.81
N ARG A 88 -0.55 -17.14 -16.34
CA ARG A 88 0.53 -16.21 -16.00
C ARG A 88 0.78 -15.22 -17.13
N LEU A 89 0.67 -13.92 -16.81
CA LEU A 89 0.89 -12.82 -17.75
C LEU A 89 2.31 -12.25 -17.67
N PHE A 90 2.93 -12.28 -16.49
CA PHE A 90 4.20 -11.63 -16.20
C PHE A 90 5.14 -12.54 -15.40
N SER A 91 6.44 -12.25 -15.47
CA SER A 91 7.47 -12.95 -14.70
C SER A 91 7.55 -12.46 -13.25
N ASP A 92 8.22 -13.21 -12.39
CA ASP A 92 8.42 -12.81 -10.99
C ASP A 92 9.23 -11.53 -10.86
N VAL A 93 10.19 -11.30 -11.77
CA VAL A 93 10.94 -10.03 -11.86
C VAL A 93 9.98 -8.86 -12.08
N PHE A 94 8.97 -9.02 -12.93
CA PHE A 94 7.97 -7.98 -13.13
C PHE A 94 7.15 -7.74 -11.86
N TYR A 95 6.74 -8.78 -11.14
CA TYR A 95 6.00 -8.62 -9.89
C TYR A 95 6.81 -7.83 -8.85
N LEU A 96 8.11 -8.12 -8.73
CA LEU A 96 8.98 -7.38 -7.82
C LEU A 96 9.14 -5.91 -8.23
N GLN A 97 9.30 -5.63 -9.53
CA GLN A 97 9.35 -4.26 -10.06
C GLN A 97 8.02 -3.51 -9.93
N TYR A 98 6.90 -4.21 -10.10
CA TYR A 98 5.57 -3.65 -9.89
C TYR A 98 5.45 -3.15 -8.44
N ILE A 99 5.78 -4.01 -7.46
CA ILE A 99 5.75 -3.62 -6.04
C ILE A 99 6.72 -2.47 -5.77
N LYS A 100 7.91 -2.46 -6.37
CA LYS A 100 8.87 -1.35 -6.24
C LYS A 100 8.28 -0.01 -6.69
N ASN A 101 7.49 -0.01 -7.76
CA ASN A 101 6.87 1.21 -8.26
C ASN A 101 5.67 1.62 -7.43
N MET A 102 4.84 0.66 -7.02
CA MET A 102 3.70 0.92 -6.13
C MET A 102 4.17 1.47 -4.78
N SER A 103 5.26 0.93 -4.22
CA SER A 103 5.82 1.43 -2.95
C SER A 103 6.30 2.87 -3.06
N LYS A 104 6.91 3.28 -4.19
CA LYS A 104 7.28 4.69 -4.44
C LYS A 104 6.05 5.60 -4.42
N GLY A 105 4.98 5.20 -5.11
CA GLY A 105 3.71 5.95 -5.13
C GLY A 105 3.09 6.07 -3.73
N GLY A 106 3.11 4.98 -2.97
CA GLY A 106 2.65 4.96 -1.58
C GLY A 106 3.44 5.91 -0.67
N LEU A 107 4.77 5.94 -0.78
CA LEU A 107 5.63 6.83 0.02
C LEU A 107 5.26 8.31 -0.19
N VAL A 108 5.10 8.72 -1.46
CA VAL A 108 4.70 10.10 -1.80
C VAL A 108 3.30 10.40 -1.28
N THR A 109 2.37 9.47 -1.50
CA THR A 109 0.96 9.64 -1.11
C THR A 109 0.81 9.78 0.39
N TYR A 110 1.32 8.82 1.17
CA TYR A 110 1.18 8.83 2.62
C TYR A 110 1.98 9.95 3.26
N GLY A 111 3.17 10.28 2.74
CA GLY A 111 3.94 11.45 3.18
C GLY A 111 3.18 12.77 3.03
N ARG A 112 2.34 12.91 1.99
CA ARG A 112 1.46 14.07 1.79
C ARG A 112 0.23 14.03 2.71
N VAL A 113 -0.40 12.86 2.84
CA VAL A 113 -1.65 12.69 3.59
C VAL A 113 -1.48 13.01 5.07
N ILE A 114 -0.41 12.52 5.72
CA ILE A 114 -0.19 12.74 7.16
C ILE A 114 -0.10 14.21 7.56
N GLN A 115 0.36 15.09 6.65
CA GLN A 115 0.49 16.53 6.90
C GLN A 115 -0.87 17.23 7.06
N ASN A 116 -1.96 16.58 6.64
CA ASN A 116 -3.30 17.14 6.59
C ASN A 116 -4.27 16.45 7.58
N ILE A 117 -3.76 15.63 8.51
CA ILE A 117 -4.57 14.87 9.46
C ILE A 117 -4.30 15.34 10.89
N TYR A 118 -5.38 15.71 11.56
CA TYR A 118 -5.35 16.18 12.96
C TYR A 118 -6.15 15.29 13.93
N ARG A 119 -6.85 14.26 13.42
CA ARG A 119 -7.59 13.30 14.27
C ARG A 119 -6.67 12.12 14.57
N GLN A 120 -6.49 11.81 15.85
CA GLN A 120 -5.39 10.96 16.30
C GLN A 120 -5.45 9.51 15.80
N ASP A 121 -6.63 8.90 15.78
CA ASP A 121 -6.85 7.54 15.27
C ASP A 121 -6.45 7.42 13.78
N ILE A 122 -6.87 8.37 12.96
CA ILE A 122 -6.54 8.43 11.52
C ILE A 122 -5.07 8.76 11.30
N LEU A 123 -4.50 9.65 12.12
CA LEU A 123 -3.08 9.99 12.03
C LEU A 123 -2.22 8.76 12.34
N THR A 124 -2.54 8.03 13.41
CA THR A 124 -1.87 6.78 13.75
C THR A 124 -1.98 5.77 12.61
N PHE A 125 -3.17 5.62 12.02
CA PHE A 125 -3.38 4.74 10.86
C PHE A 125 -2.48 5.09 9.67
N PHE A 126 -2.48 6.35 9.22
CA PHE A 126 -1.65 6.75 8.07
C PHE A 126 -0.15 6.74 8.37
N ASN A 127 0.26 6.93 9.63
CA ASN A 127 1.64 6.70 10.06
C ASN A 127 2.01 5.21 9.91
N THR A 128 1.14 4.29 10.33
CA THR A 128 1.35 2.85 10.13
C THR A 128 1.44 2.52 8.63
N CYS A 129 0.56 3.07 7.79
CA CYS A 129 0.61 2.89 6.34
C CYS A 129 1.95 3.34 5.74
N LEU A 130 2.44 4.52 6.15
CA LEU A 130 3.74 5.04 5.70
C LEU A 130 4.89 4.14 6.15
N MET A 131 4.91 3.72 7.42
CA MET A 131 5.96 2.84 7.95
C MET A 131 6.00 1.49 7.23
N GLN A 132 4.85 0.86 7.00
CA GLN A 132 4.76 -0.39 6.25
C GLN A 132 5.20 -0.21 4.79
N THR A 133 4.92 0.95 4.19
CA THR A 133 5.37 1.26 2.83
C THR A 133 6.90 1.45 2.77
N ILE A 134 7.50 2.08 3.78
CA ILE A 134 8.96 2.19 3.93
C ILE A 134 9.58 0.80 4.05
N GLU A 135 9.02 -0.05 4.90
CA GLU A 135 9.46 -1.43 5.07
C GLU A 135 9.37 -2.22 3.76
N LEU A 136 8.22 -2.16 3.08
CA LEU A 136 8.00 -2.81 1.78
C LEU A 136 9.02 -2.34 0.74
N ASN A 137 9.20 -1.03 0.60
CA ASN A 137 10.17 -0.44 -0.32
C ASN A 137 11.59 -0.91 -0.02
N THR A 138 11.94 -1.05 1.27
CA THR A 138 13.26 -1.51 1.71
C THR A 138 13.48 -2.98 1.35
N LYS A 139 12.54 -3.86 1.70
CA LYS A 139 12.60 -5.30 1.36
C LYS A 139 12.74 -5.51 -0.15
N VAL A 140 11.94 -4.82 -0.94
CA VAL A 140 11.99 -4.90 -2.41
C VAL A 140 13.32 -4.40 -2.96
N THR A 141 13.84 -3.29 -2.42
CA THR A 141 15.13 -2.73 -2.86
C THR A 141 16.27 -3.70 -2.60
N ASN A 142 16.30 -4.28 -1.40
CA ASN A 142 17.33 -5.24 -1.02
C ASN A 142 17.28 -6.47 -1.92
N LEU A 143 16.08 -7.03 -2.15
CA LEU A 143 15.93 -8.19 -3.01
C LEU A 143 16.31 -7.90 -4.47
N LEU A 144 15.99 -6.71 -4.99
CA LEU A 144 16.43 -6.28 -6.32
C LEU A 144 17.97 -6.19 -6.42
N LEU A 145 18.64 -5.75 -5.35
CA LEU A 145 20.10 -5.67 -5.29
C LEU A 145 20.73 -7.06 -5.18
N GLU A 146 20.20 -7.92 -4.32
CA GLU A 146 20.65 -9.31 -4.11
C GLU A 146 20.52 -10.13 -5.40
N LYS A 147 19.41 -9.98 -6.13
CA LYS A 147 19.19 -10.64 -7.44
C LYS A 147 19.93 -9.98 -8.61
N GLY A 148 20.65 -8.87 -8.38
CA GLY A 148 21.43 -8.19 -9.43
C GLY A 148 20.60 -7.49 -10.52
N ILE A 149 19.31 -7.27 -10.28
CA ILE A 149 18.33 -6.71 -11.25
C ILE A 149 17.89 -5.28 -10.89
N ALA A 150 18.57 -4.66 -9.93
CA ALA A 150 18.33 -3.29 -9.53
C ALA A 150 18.74 -2.31 -10.63
N LEU A 151 17.76 -1.59 -11.18
CA LEU A 151 18.00 -0.47 -12.09
C LEU A 151 18.52 0.73 -11.28
N ARG A 152 19.81 1.05 -11.42
CA ARG A 152 20.44 2.18 -10.75
C ARG A 152 20.40 3.42 -11.66
N PRO A 153 20.13 4.61 -11.11
CA PRO A 153 20.30 5.86 -11.84
C PRO A 153 21.74 5.99 -12.38
N PRO A 154 21.96 6.75 -13.47
CA PRO A 154 23.29 6.99 -14.00
C PRO A 154 24.19 7.65 -12.94
N THR A 155 25.46 7.29 -12.94
CA THR A 155 26.47 7.85 -12.04
C THR A 155 27.04 9.14 -12.61
N ILE A 156 27.28 10.15 -11.77
CA ILE A 156 28.17 11.25 -12.12
C ILE A 156 29.63 10.81 -11.92
N PRO A 157 30.58 11.29 -12.73
CA PRO A 157 32.00 11.08 -12.45
C PRO A 157 32.36 11.77 -11.14
N TYR A 158 33.02 11.06 -10.23
CA TYR A 158 33.55 11.69 -9.01
C TYR A 158 34.76 12.56 -9.35
N PRO A 159 34.92 13.74 -8.71
CA PRO A 159 36.13 14.53 -8.85
C PRO A 159 37.34 13.71 -8.43
N LYS A 160 38.37 13.66 -9.29
CA LYS A 160 39.68 13.16 -8.89
C LYS A 160 40.32 14.24 -7.99
N LYS A 161 40.89 13.82 -6.85
CA LYS A 161 41.71 14.71 -6.00
C LYS A 161 42.96 15.17 -6.77
#